data_AF-A0A3P9ABX5-F1
#
_entry.id   AF-A0A3P9ABX5-F1
#
_cell.length_a   1.000
_cell.length_b   1.000
_cell.length_c   1.000
_cell.angle_alpha   90.00
_cell.angle_beta   90.00
_cell.angle_gamma   90.00
#
_symmetry.space_group_name_H-M   'P 1'
#
loop_
_entity.id
_entity.type
_entity.pdbx_description
1 polymer ?
#
loop_
_entity_poly.entity_id
_entity_poly.type
_entity_poly.pdbx_seq_one_letter_code
_entity_poly.pdbx_strand_id
1 'polypeptide(L)'
;MSVNTVSCTVKPAITLQLGDAKTDTSRPGVYVIDVTLPIGQTVNIQEISFKNYYTACLTLRLLIRGEEGAAKWATCLRNRCLMPSPHTEEGSQDYYSVYRQQMLIEPDNVLAVRLILRQPSSSWLNFSVEEIKIHPCITEDPERDIPDWLSDLTHVDQLSDLQGLPDPQTVSSSIQQMWALTEVMQTNQTTASVGRFDKAASHVKDLMLIYNVVLVRFIS
;
A
#
# COMPACT_ATOMS: atom_id res chain seq x y z
N MET A 1 -8.19 5.91 -2.62
CA MET A 1 -7.21 5.52 -1.60
C MET A 1 -5.83 5.83 -2.15
N SER A 2 -5.19 6.93 -1.74
CA SER A 2 -3.81 7.22 -2.15
C SER A 2 -2.90 6.22 -1.46
N VAL A 3 -2.33 5.29 -2.21
CA VAL A 3 -1.40 4.28 -1.67
C VAL A 3 -0.09 5.00 -1.38
N ASN A 4 0.17 5.36 -0.12
CA ASN A 4 1.44 5.98 0.27
C ASN A 4 2.57 4.97 0.03
N THR A 5 3.47 5.30 -0.89
CA THR A 5 4.70 4.55 -1.18
C THR A 5 5.89 5.35 -0.72
N VAL A 6 6.88 4.68 -0.13
CA VAL A 6 8.13 5.33 0.26
C VAL A 6 8.98 5.62 -0.97
N SER A 7 9.54 6.84 -1.05
CA SER A 7 10.55 7.17 -2.04
C SER A 7 11.81 6.35 -1.73
N CYS A 8 12.21 5.46 -2.64
CA CYS A 8 13.37 4.61 -2.46
C CYS A 8 14.26 4.61 -3.70
N THR A 9 15.55 4.36 -3.52
CA THR A 9 16.51 4.22 -4.61
C THR A 9 16.84 2.74 -4.78
N VAL A 10 16.48 2.18 -5.93
CA VAL A 10 16.82 0.80 -6.31
C VAL A 10 18.19 0.81 -6.98
N LYS A 11 19.17 0.12 -6.36
CA LYS A 11 20.50 -0.09 -6.97
C LYS A 11 20.42 -1.15 -8.06
N PRO A 12 21.33 -1.11 -9.06
CA PRO A 12 21.38 -2.14 -10.09
C PRO A 12 21.65 -3.52 -9.48
N ALA A 13 21.11 -4.56 -10.12
CA ALA A 13 21.31 -5.94 -9.70
C ALA A 13 22.79 -6.34 -9.82
N ILE A 14 23.35 -6.88 -8.74
CA ILE A 14 24.73 -7.37 -8.67
C ILE A 14 24.71 -8.90 -8.74
N THR A 15 25.56 -9.48 -9.59
CA THR A 15 25.75 -10.94 -9.67
C THR A 15 26.56 -11.45 -8.49
N LEU A 16 26.08 -12.50 -7.82
CA LEU A 16 26.92 -13.24 -6.88
C LEU A 16 27.56 -14.42 -7.61
N GLN A 17 28.83 -14.29 -7.97
CA GLN A 17 29.64 -15.42 -8.43
C GLN A 17 30.36 -16.01 -7.22
N LEU A 18 30.14 -17.31 -6.96
CA LEU A 18 30.90 -18.08 -5.99
C LEU A 18 31.81 -19.02 -6.77
N GLY A 19 33.00 -18.56 -7.15
CA GLY A 19 33.97 -19.36 -7.90
C GLY A 19 35.30 -18.62 -8.10
N ASP A 20 36.40 -19.34 -7.88
CA ASP A 20 37.77 -18.87 -8.11
C ASP A 20 38.00 -18.62 -9.62
N ALA A 21 38.81 -17.63 -9.96
CA ALA A 21 38.87 -16.98 -11.28
C ALA A 21 39.52 -17.84 -12.41
N LYS A 22 39.48 -19.16 -12.32
CA LYS A 22 40.04 -20.07 -13.34
C LYS A 22 39.07 -21.22 -13.57
N THR A 23 38.56 -21.29 -14.80
CA THR A 23 37.67 -22.31 -15.37
C THR A 23 36.30 -22.44 -14.71
N ASP A 24 35.36 -21.57 -15.09
CA ASP A 24 34.16 -22.00 -15.82
C ASP A 24 33.26 -20.79 -16.10
N THR A 25 32.48 -20.89 -17.17
CA THR A 25 31.39 -20.00 -17.58
C THR A 25 30.27 -19.99 -16.53
N SER A 26 30.56 -19.51 -15.32
CA SER A 26 29.66 -19.50 -14.18
C SER A 26 28.53 -18.51 -14.41
N ARG A 27 27.43 -19.02 -14.96
CA ARG A 27 26.20 -18.26 -15.12
C ARG A 27 25.73 -17.81 -13.73
N PRO A 28 25.46 -16.52 -13.51
CA PRO A 28 25.02 -16.05 -12.21
C PRO A 28 23.58 -16.53 -11.96
N GLY A 29 23.43 -17.67 -11.28
CA GLY A 29 22.12 -18.15 -10.81
C GLY A 29 21.55 -17.34 -9.65
N VAL A 30 22.26 -16.31 -9.19
CA VAL A 30 21.90 -15.46 -8.06
C VAL A 30 22.20 -13.98 -8.36
N TYR A 31 21.18 -13.14 -8.23
CA TYR A 31 21.30 -11.67 -8.27
C TYR A 31 20.96 -11.05 -6.92
N VAL A 32 21.54 -9.90 -6.61
CA VAL A 32 21.25 -9.11 -5.42
C VAL A 32 20.86 -7.70 -5.82
N ILE A 33 19.70 -7.26 -5.37
CA ILE A 33 19.22 -5.88 -5.55
C ILE A 33 19.12 -5.25 -4.17
N ASP A 34 19.81 -4.12 -4.01
CA ASP A 34 19.74 -3.31 -2.79
C ASP A 34 18.84 -2.10 -3.04
N VAL A 35 17.83 -1.94 -2.19
CA VAL A 35 16.93 -0.80 -2.17
C VAL A 35 17.25 0.02 -0.93
N THR A 36 17.73 1.24 -1.13
CA THR A 36 18.07 2.14 -0.03
C THR A 36 16.98 3.17 0.16
N LEU A 37 16.64 3.42 1.43
CA LEU A 37 15.70 4.47 1.82
C LEU A 37 16.43 5.82 1.91
N PRO A 38 15.71 6.95 1.96
CA PRO A 38 16.31 8.28 2.07
C PRO A 38 17.22 8.36 3.29
N ILE A 39 18.39 8.99 3.11
CA ILE A 39 19.43 9.04 4.13
C ILE A 39 18.88 9.72 5.40
N GLY A 40 19.06 9.06 6.55
CA GLY A 40 18.63 9.57 7.85
C GLY A 40 17.18 9.21 8.21
N GLN A 41 16.42 8.59 7.30
CA GLN A 41 15.06 8.12 7.58
C GLN A 41 15.05 6.61 7.84
N THR A 42 14.36 6.22 8.92
CA THR A 42 13.96 4.84 9.16
C THR A 42 12.50 4.66 8.78
N VAL A 43 12.15 3.48 8.27
CA VAL A 43 10.78 3.17 7.87
C VAL A 43 10.35 1.87 8.54
N ASN A 44 9.14 1.89 9.09
CA ASN A 44 8.43 0.68 9.48
C ASN A 44 7.70 0.18 8.24
N ILE A 45 7.94 -1.06 7.82
CA ILE A 45 7.38 -1.58 6.57
C ILE A 45 6.08 -2.33 6.86
N GLN A 46 5.03 -2.04 6.11
CA GLN A 46 3.79 -2.82 6.11
C GLN A 46 3.79 -3.88 5.03
N GLU A 47 4.23 -3.51 3.84
CA GLU A 47 4.16 -4.34 2.65
C GLU A 47 5.30 -3.98 1.68
N ILE A 48 5.90 -5.00 1.07
CA ILE A 48 6.80 -4.85 -0.06
C ILE A 48 6.14 -5.52 -1.25
N SER A 49 5.81 -4.73 -2.28
CA SER A 49 5.26 -5.23 -3.52
C SER A 49 6.26 -5.11 -4.66
N PHE A 50 6.25 -6.05 -5.59
CA PHE A 50 7.12 -6.07 -6.76
C PHE A 50 6.51 -6.96 -7.84
N LYS A 51 6.90 -6.72 -9.09
CA LYS A 51 6.60 -7.59 -10.22
C LYS A 51 7.73 -8.58 -10.41
N ASN A 52 7.41 -9.87 -10.53
CA ASN A 52 8.42 -10.86 -10.87
C ASN A 52 8.89 -10.67 -12.32
N TYR A 53 10.17 -10.94 -12.58
CA TYR A 53 10.72 -11.05 -13.91
C TYR A 53 11.58 -12.31 -13.98
N TYR A 54 10.94 -13.46 -14.17
CA TYR A 54 11.60 -14.77 -14.28
C TYR A 54 12.48 -15.16 -13.08
N THR A 55 12.23 -14.64 -11.88
CA THR A 55 12.91 -15.10 -10.66
C THR A 55 12.16 -16.29 -10.08
N ALA A 56 12.85 -17.41 -9.83
CA ALA A 56 12.20 -18.60 -9.27
C ALA A 56 11.97 -18.49 -7.76
N CYS A 57 12.97 -17.99 -7.02
CA CYS A 57 12.84 -17.80 -5.58
C CYS A 57 13.55 -16.55 -5.07
N LEU A 58 13.00 -15.99 -3.99
CA LEU A 58 13.39 -14.72 -3.40
C LEU A 58 13.73 -14.88 -1.92
N THR A 59 14.82 -14.28 -1.48
CA THR A 59 15.12 -14.07 -0.05
C THR A 59 15.23 -12.57 0.22
N LEU A 60 14.52 -12.09 1.24
CA LEU A 60 14.54 -10.69 1.65
C LEU A 60 15.35 -10.54 2.93
N ARG A 61 16.22 -9.53 2.94
CA ARG A 61 16.96 -9.09 4.12
C ARG A 61 16.71 -7.61 4.35
N LEU A 62 16.59 -7.21 5.61
CA LEU A 62 16.41 -5.84 6.02
C LEU A 62 17.65 -5.39 6.79
N LEU A 63 18.12 -4.18 6.53
CA LEU A 63 19.09 -3.49 7.35
C LEU A 63 18.32 -2.70 8.39
N ILE A 64 18.33 -3.16 9.63
CA ILE A 64 17.55 -2.58 10.73
C ILE A 64 18.50 -1.81 11.64
N ARG A 65 18.08 -0.61 12.07
CA ARG A 65 18.78 0.15 13.10
C ARG A 65 18.48 -0.47 14.47
N GLY A 66 19.52 -0.96 15.14
CA GLY A 66 19.41 -1.47 16.52
C GLY A 66 19.35 -0.34 17.55
N GLU A 67 19.01 -0.70 18.78
CA GLU A 67 18.91 0.21 19.93
C GLU A 67 20.25 0.89 20.25
N GLU A 68 21.36 0.17 20.11
CA GLU A 68 22.73 0.68 20.29
C GLU A 68 23.20 1.58 19.13
N GLY A 69 22.31 1.93 18.20
CA GLY A 69 22.59 2.76 17.03
C GLY A 69 23.29 2.04 15.87
N ALA A 70 23.80 0.81 16.10
CA ALA A 70 24.41 -0.01 15.06
C ALA A 70 23.35 -0.65 14.15
N ALA A 71 23.56 -0.58 12.83
CA ALA A 71 22.67 -1.20 11.87
C ALA A 71 23.10 -2.66 11.59
N LYS A 72 22.13 -3.59 11.59
CA LYS A 72 22.37 -5.03 11.37
C LYS A 72 21.48 -5.57 10.27
N TRP A 73 22.05 -6.42 9.40
CA TRP A 73 21.29 -7.17 8.41
C TRP A 73 20.59 -8.37 9.04
N ALA A 74 19.27 -8.42 8.94
CA ALA A 74 18.45 -9.53 9.37
C ALA A 74 17.66 -10.12 8.18
N THR A 75 17.38 -11.42 8.20
CA THR A 75 16.62 -12.08 7.13
C THR A 75 15.14 -12.10 7.52
N CYS A 76 14.28 -11.43 6.76
CA CYS A 76 12.86 -11.33 7.05
C CYS A 76 12.02 -12.33 6.24
N LEU A 77 12.50 -12.78 5.08
CA LEU A 77 11.83 -13.79 4.28
C LEU A 77 12.87 -14.67 3.61
N ARG A 78 12.72 -16.00 3.68
CA ARG A 78 13.68 -16.94 3.11
C ARG A 78 13.05 -17.80 2.04
N ASN A 79 13.73 -17.90 0.89
CA ASN A 79 13.39 -18.81 -0.20
C ASN A 79 11.90 -18.81 -0.59
N ARG A 80 11.27 -17.64 -0.65
CA ARG A 80 9.90 -17.51 -1.13
C ARG A 80 9.85 -17.97 -2.59
N CYS A 81 9.04 -19.00 -2.86
CA CYS A 81 8.80 -19.49 -4.20
C CYS A 81 7.94 -18.46 -4.97
N LEU A 82 8.47 -17.97 -6.10
CA LEU A 82 7.76 -17.10 -7.03
C LEU A 82 7.39 -17.84 -8.32
N MET A 83 8.09 -18.92 -8.67
CA MET A 83 7.73 -19.78 -9.80
C MET A 83 7.57 -21.21 -9.29
N PRO A 84 6.36 -21.81 -9.35
CA PRO A 84 6.13 -23.19 -8.92
C PRO A 84 7.09 -24.18 -9.59
N SER A 85 7.36 -23.96 -10.87
CA SER A 85 8.36 -24.67 -11.64
C SER A 85 9.35 -23.65 -12.24
N PRO A 86 10.65 -23.69 -11.87
CA PRO A 86 11.65 -22.75 -12.37
C PRO A 86 11.86 -22.81 -13.88
N HIS A 87 11.48 -23.89 -14.55
CA HIS A 87 11.69 -24.10 -15.98
C HIS A 87 10.51 -23.65 -16.86
N THR A 88 9.39 -23.22 -16.26
CA THR A 88 8.17 -22.80 -16.95
C THR A 88 7.94 -21.30 -16.76
N GLU A 89 7.09 -20.68 -17.56
CA GLU A 89 6.80 -19.24 -17.47
C GLU A 89 5.77 -18.89 -16.37
N GLU A 90 5.09 -19.88 -15.80
CA GLU A 90 4.08 -19.69 -14.76
C GLU A 90 4.66 -18.94 -13.53
N GLY A 91 4.02 -17.84 -13.13
CA GLY A 91 4.47 -16.97 -12.03
C GLY A 91 5.62 -16.03 -12.38
N SER A 92 6.21 -16.11 -13.57
CA SER A 92 7.39 -15.33 -13.94
C SER A 92 7.14 -13.83 -14.10
N GLN A 93 5.90 -13.41 -14.33
CA GLN A 93 5.48 -12.02 -14.55
C GLN A 93 4.42 -11.53 -13.55
N ASP A 94 4.15 -12.32 -12.51
CA ASP A 94 3.11 -12.03 -11.54
C ASP A 94 3.54 -10.94 -10.56
N TYR A 95 2.54 -10.23 -10.01
CA TYR A 95 2.75 -9.29 -8.91
C TYR A 95 2.72 -10.03 -7.59
N TYR A 96 3.72 -9.77 -6.76
CA TYR A 96 3.85 -10.32 -5.42
C TYR A 96 3.84 -9.21 -4.39
N SER A 97 3.15 -9.48 -3.29
CA SER A 97 3.12 -8.66 -2.10
C SER A 97 3.56 -9.48 -0.90
N VAL A 98 4.58 -8.99 -0.19
CA VAL A 98 5.04 -9.55 1.07
C VAL A 98 4.58 -8.64 2.19
N TYR A 99 3.62 -9.12 2.96
CA TYR A 99 3.06 -8.39 4.09
C TYR A 99 3.88 -8.58 5.36
N ARG A 100 3.81 -7.61 6.27
CA ARG A 100 4.46 -7.63 7.58
C ARG A 100 4.25 -8.94 8.34
N GLN A 101 3.04 -9.48 8.35
CA GLN A 101 2.68 -10.71 9.08
C GLN A 101 3.34 -11.97 8.50
N GLN A 102 3.85 -11.92 7.26
CA GLN A 102 4.55 -13.01 6.61
C GLN A 102 6.06 -12.98 6.88
N MET A 103 6.57 -11.90 7.51
CA MET A 103 7.98 -11.72 7.80
C MET A 103 8.38 -12.42 9.10
N LEU A 104 9.59 -12.97 9.12
CA LEU A 104 10.17 -13.67 10.27
C LEU A 104 10.64 -12.74 11.39
N ILE A 105 10.71 -11.43 11.12
CA ILE A 105 11.15 -10.39 12.03
C ILE A 105 10.21 -9.19 11.87
N GLU A 106 10.06 -8.39 12.93
CA GLU A 106 9.37 -7.11 12.85
C GLU A 106 10.17 -6.16 11.96
N PRO A 107 9.59 -5.69 10.83
CA PRO A 107 10.28 -4.85 9.87
C PRO A 107 10.22 -3.37 10.27
N ASP A 108 10.66 -3.08 11.50
CA ASP A 108 10.74 -1.73 12.05
C ASP A 108 12.14 -1.15 11.91
N ASN A 109 12.21 0.18 11.94
CA ASN A 109 13.47 0.92 11.86
C ASN A 109 14.37 0.52 10.68
N VAL A 110 13.76 0.20 9.53
CA VAL A 110 14.48 -0.27 8.35
C VAL A 110 15.18 0.90 7.67
N LEU A 111 16.44 0.69 7.28
CA LEU A 111 17.29 1.63 6.55
C LEU A 111 17.49 1.21 5.09
N ALA A 112 17.51 -0.10 4.83
CA ALA A 112 17.65 -0.65 3.49
C ALA A 112 17.01 -2.04 3.39
N VAL A 113 16.60 -2.40 2.18
CA VAL A 113 16.07 -3.72 1.83
C VAL A 113 17.02 -4.36 0.82
N ARG A 114 17.34 -5.63 1.01
CA ARG A 114 18.15 -6.44 0.09
C ARG A 114 17.34 -7.62 -0.40
N LEU A 115 17.14 -7.67 -1.71
CA LEU A 115 16.46 -8.74 -2.42
C LEU A 115 17.52 -9.67 -3.01
N ILE A 116 17.55 -10.92 -2.58
CA ILE A 116 18.42 -11.96 -3.12
C ILE A 116 17.57 -12.85 -4.02
N LEU A 117 17.75 -12.69 -5.32
CA LEU A 117 17.02 -13.37 -6.38
C LEU A 117 17.78 -14.64 -6.77
N ARG A 118 17.07 -15.73 -6.99
CA ARG A 118 17.65 -16.99 -7.45
C ARG A 118 16.85 -17.59 -8.59
N GLN A 119 17.56 -18.07 -9.60
CA GLN A 119 17.00 -18.77 -10.73
C GLN A 119 17.87 -19.99 -11.06
N PRO A 120 17.43 -21.21 -10.70
CA PRO A 120 18.18 -22.43 -10.97
C PRO A 120 18.06 -22.89 -12.43
N SER A 121 17.05 -22.43 -13.19
CA SER A 121 16.87 -22.81 -14.59
C SER A 121 17.85 -22.10 -15.50
N SER A 122 18.52 -22.87 -16.37
CA SER A 122 19.42 -22.35 -17.39
C SER A 122 18.70 -21.67 -18.56
N SER A 123 17.38 -21.83 -18.66
CA SER A 123 16.56 -21.24 -19.73
C SER A 123 16.40 -19.73 -19.57
N TRP A 124 16.48 -19.22 -18.33
CA TRP A 124 16.26 -17.82 -18.01
C TRP A 124 17.60 -17.12 -17.77
N LEU A 125 18.17 -16.56 -18.84
CA LEU A 125 19.47 -15.89 -18.79
C LEU A 125 19.39 -14.49 -18.16
N ASN A 126 18.21 -13.85 -18.26
CA ASN A 126 17.92 -12.57 -17.64
C ASN A 126 16.75 -12.77 -16.68
N PHE A 127 16.99 -12.56 -15.40
CA PHE A 127 15.95 -12.57 -14.38
C PHE A 127 16.18 -11.45 -13.38
N SER A 128 15.09 -10.88 -12.89
CA SER A 128 15.09 -9.77 -11.95
C SER A 128 13.73 -9.70 -11.23
N VAL A 129 13.52 -8.61 -10.51
CA VAL A 129 12.20 -8.12 -10.14
C VAL A 129 12.10 -6.65 -10.56
N GLU A 130 10.88 -6.21 -10.87
CA GLU A 130 10.56 -4.87 -11.36
C GLU A 130 9.52 -4.20 -10.46
N GLU A 131 9.27 -2.91 -10.67
CA GLU A 131 8.21 -2.15 -10.00
C GLU A 131 8.21 -2.31 -8.46
N ILE A 132 9.39 -2.35 -7.85
CA ILE A 132 9.54 -2.51 -6.40
C ILE A 132 8.93 -1.29 -5.70
N LYS A 133 7.96 -1.54 -4.82
CA LYS A 133 7.29 -0.55 -3.99
C LYS A 133 7.33 -0.99 -2.54
N ILE A 134 7.67 -0.05 -1.67
CA ILE A 134 7.67 -0.24 -0.22
C ILE A 134 6.55 0.62 0.35
N HIS A 135 5.63 -0.02 1.06
CA HIS A 135 4.53 0.64 1.75
C HIS A 135 4.86 0.73 3.23
N PRO A 136 4.86 1.95 3.81
CA PRO A 136 5.14 2.12 5.22
C PRO A 136 3.95 1.60 6.04
N CYS A 137 4.25 1.08 7.23
CA CYS A 137 3.28 0.88 8.28
C CYS A 137 2.90 2.26 8.80
N ILE A 138 1.63 2.62 8.61
CA ILE A 138 1.04 3.75 9.31
C ILE A 138 0.79 3.24 10.72
N THR A 139 1.85 3.18 11.51
CA THR A 139 1.70 3.22 12.95
C THR A 139 1.29 4.65 13.24
N GLU A 140 0.01 4.87 13.53
CA GLU A 140 -0.38 6.05 14.29
C GLU A 140 0.48 5.98 15.56
N ASP A 141 1.51 6.83 15.67
CA ASP A 141 2.12 7.06 16.97
C ASP A 141 0.95 7.42 17.89
N PRO A 142 0.69 6.67 18.99
CA PRO A 142 -0.43 6.96 19.87
C PRO A 142 -0.31 8.30 20.62
N GLU A 143 0.64 9.17 20.24
CA GLU A 143 0.92 10.45 20.91
C GLU A 143 1.04 11.67 19.98
N ARG A 144 0.76 11.60 18.68
CA ARG A 144 0.74 12.83 17.85
C ARG A 144 -0.51 12.98 17.00
N ASP A 145 -1.27 13.98 17.43
CA ASP A 145 -2.21 14.79 16.66
C ASP A 145 -3.54 14.11 16.31
N ILE A 146 -4.30 13.77 17.36
CA ILE A 146 -5.74 14.02 17.32
C ILE A 146 -5.89 15.53 17.09
N PRO A 147 -6.43 16.00 15.95
CA PRO A 147 -6.63 17.42 15.73
C PRO A 147 -7.48 18.01 16.87
N ASP A 148 -7.19 19.22 17.32
CA ASP A 148 -7.85 19.85 18.49
C ASP A 148 -9.39 19.78 18.45
N TRP A 149 -10.01 19.72 17.26
CA TRP A 149 -11.47 19.56 17.10
C TRP A 149 -12.03 18.21 17.57
N LEU A 150 -11.21 17.14 17.60
CA LEU A 150 -11.62 15.81 18.08
C LEU A 150 -11.45 15.68 19.59
N SER A 151 -10.54 16.44 20.20
CA SER A 151 -10.37 16.49 21.65
C SER A 151 -11.65 16.97 22.35
N ASP A 152 -12.40 17.89 21.72
CA ASP A 152 -13.69 18.39 22.22
C ASP A 152 -14.79 17.32 22.26
N LEU A 153 -14.70 16.23 21.49
CA LEU A 153 -15.69 15.15 21.53
C LEU A 153 -15.48 14.16 22.68
N THR A 154 -14.29 14.16 23.30
CA THR A 154 -13.96 13.27 24.42
C THR A 154 -14.25 13.89 25.78
N HIS A 155 -14.56 15.19 25.84
CA HIS A 155 -14.95 15.90 27.05
C HIS A 155 -16.48 16.08 27.15
N VAL A 156 -17.25 15.01 26.88
CA VAL A 156 -18.71 14.96 27.09
C VAL A 156 -19.04 13.96 28.21
N ASP A 157 -18.29 13.99 29.32
CA ASP A 157 -18.61 13.21 30.52
C ASP A 157 -18.93 14.09 31.74
N GLN A 158 -19.20 15.39 31.52
CA GLN A 158 -19.67 16.27 32.60
C GLN A 158 -20.51 17.44 32.11
N LEU A 159 -21.64 17.15 31.46
CA LEU A 159 -22.78 18.07 31.38
C LEU A 159 -24.00 17.38 32.00
N SER A 160 -24.03 17.39 33.33
CA SER A 160 -25.28 17.28 34.06
C SER A 160 -26.22 18.40 33.60
N ASP A 161 -27.48 18.05 33.36
CA ASP A 161 -28.62 18.89 32.95
C ASP A 161 -28.71 19.31 31.47
N LEU A 162 -29.29 18.43 30.65
CA LEU A 162 -29.84 18.78 29.34
C LEU A 162 -31.35 18.51 29.29
N GLN A 163 -32.11 19.24 30.11
CA GLN A 163 -33.54 19.43 29.89
C GLN A 163 -33.72 20.50 28.80
N GLY A 164 -33.73 20.10 27.52
CA GLY A 164 -33.99 21.04 26.42
C GLY A 164 -33.37 20.74 25.05
N LEU A 165 -32.91 19.52 24.78
CA LEU A 165 -32.48 19.16 23.42
C LEU A 165 -33.70 18.97 22.50
N PRO A 166 -33.70 19.52 21.27
CA PRO A 166 -34.78 19.30 20.32
C PRO A 166 -34.83 17.82 19.92
N ASP A 167 -36.05 17.30 19.82
CA ASP A 167 -36.31 15.89 19.55
C ASP A 167 -35.53 15.40 18.31
N PRO A 168 -34.78 14.28 18.40
CA PRO A 168 -33.97 13.74 17.31
C PRO A 168 -34.77 13.52 16.01
N GLN A 169 -36.07 13.24 16.08
CA GLN A 169 -36.88 13.07 14.88
C GLN A 169 -37.14 14.41 14.19
N THR A 170 -37.25 15.49 14.94
CA THR A 170 -37.38 16.85 14.40
C THR A 170 -36.11 17.28 13.67
N VAL A 171 -34.94 17.01 14.25
CA VAL A 171 -33.64 17.32 13.62
C VAL A 171 -33.45 16.49 12.35
N SER A 172 -33.76 15.19 12.40
CA SER A 172 -33.70 14.31 11.23
C SER A 172 -34.67 14.74 10.13
N SER A 173 -35.88 15.17 10.48
CA SER A 173 -36.89 15.63 9.53
C SER A 173 -36.48 16.93 8.85
N SER A 174 -35.84 17.85 9.59
CA SER A 174 -35.34 19.11 9.00
C SER A 174 -34.20 18.86 8.01
N ILE A 175 -33.28 17.96 8.35
CA ILE A 175 -32.19 17.55 7.44
C ILE A 175 -32.77 16.87 6.20
N GLN A 176 -33.71 15.94 6.38
CA GLN A 176 -34.38 15.26 5.27
C GLN A 176 -35.16 16.23 4.37
N GLN A 177 -35.86 17.22 4.95
CA GLN A 177 -36.51 18.28 4.18
C GLN A 177 -35.50 19.12 3.40
N MET A 178 -34.33 19.42 3.98
CA MET A 178 -33.26 20.14 3.31
C MET A 178 -32.66 19.33 2.14
N TRP A 179 -32.48 18.02 2.33
CA TRP A 179 -32.07 17.13 1.24
C TRP A 179 -33.12 17.07 0.12
N ALA A 180 -34.41 17.01 0.47
CA ALA A 180 -35.50 16.99 -0.51
C ALA A 180 -35.55 18.26 -1.37
N LEU A 181 -35.25 19.44 -0.81
CA LEU A 181 -35.19 20.69 -1.59
C LEU A 181 -34.09 20.67 -2.67
N THR A 182 -32.95 20.02 -2.40
CA THR A 182 -31.86 19.88 -3.37
C THR A 182 -32.27 18.96 -4.53
N GLU A 183 -33.05 17.92 -4.24
CA GLU A 183 -33.58 17.00 -5.24
C GLU A 183 -34.58 17.70 -6.18
N VAL A 184 -35.49 18.51 -5.61
CA VAL A 184 -36.48 19.28 -6.40
C VAL A 184 -35.84 20.36 -7.27
N MET A 185 -34.74 20.99 -6.81
CA MET A 185 -33.99 21.95 -7.62
C MET A 185 -33.24 21.29 -8.79
N GLN A 186 -32.79 20.03 -8.64
CA GLN A 186 -32.21 19.27 -9.75
C GLN A 186 -33.25 18.82 -10.76
N THR A 187 -34.45 18.39 -10.33
CA THR A 187 -35.49 17.92 -11.26
C THR A 187 -36.11 19.05 -12.08
N ASN A 188 -36.18 20.27 -11.53
CA ASN A 188 -36.76 21.44 -12.21
C ASN A 188 -35.82 22.12 -13.22
N GLN A 189 -34.53 21.75 -13.28
CA GLN A 189 -33.57 22.32 -14.26
C GLN A 189 -33.67 21.71 -15.68
N THR A 190 -34.66 20.85 -15.97
CA THR A 190 -34.79 20.23 -17.30
C THR A 190 -35.80 20.90 -18.25
N THR A 191 -36.36 22.06 -17.91
CA THR A 191 -37.31 22.75 -18.81
C THR A 191 -37.10 24.26 -18.84
N ALA A 192 -35.98 24.71 -19.42
CA ALA A 192 -35.89 26.02 -20.06
C ALA A 192 -34.73 26.02 -21.07
N SER A 193 -35.09 26.23 -22.35
CA SER A 193 -34.20 26.29 -23.51
C SER A 193 -33.18 27.43 -23.44
N VAL A 194 -31.94 27.16 -23.84
CA VAL A 194 -30.91 28.00 -24.54
C VAL A 194 -29.59 27.23 -24.30
N GLY A 195 -28.82 26.71 -25.25
CA GLY A 195 -28.40 27.19 -26.56
C GLY A 195 -26.98 26.63 -26.78
N ARG A 196 -26.87 25.57 -27.59
CA ARG A 196 -25.68 24.92 -28.21
C ARG A 196 -24.29 25.17 -27.61
N PHE A 197 -23.62 24.10 -27.17
CA PHE A 197 -22.25 23.76 -27.61
C PHE A 197 -22.00 22.25 -27.45
N ASP A 198 -21.61 21.62 -28.56
CA ASP A 198 -21.18 20.22 -28.64
C ASP A 198 -19.80 20.03 -27.99
N LYS A 199 -19.63 18.99 -27.17
CA LYS A 199 -18.47 18.07 -27.16
C LYS A 199 -18.67 16.95 -26.14
N ALA A 200 -18.46 15.73 -26.63
CA ALA A 200 -18.68 14.46 -25.95
C ALA A 200 -17.91 14.30 -24.63
N ALA A 201 -18.63 13.84 -23.59
CA ALA A 201 -18.06 13.18 -22.42
C ALA A 201 -19.00 12.05 -21.99
N SER A 202 -18.82 10.89 -22.62
CA SER A 202 -19.48 9.65 -22.18
C SER A 202 -18.76 9.08 -20.97
N HIS A 203 -19.55 8.62 -20.00
CA HIS A 203 -19.19 7.74 -18.86
C HIS A 203 -18.61 8.40 -17.60
N VAL A 204 -19.43 9.22 -16.94
CA VAL A 204 -19.43 9.34 -15.47
C VAL A 204 -20.85 9.06 -14.98
N LYS A 205 -21.23 7.78 -14.89
CA LYS A 205 -22.52 7.40 -14.28
C LYS A 205 -22.45 6.23 -13.28
N ASP A 206 -21.29 5.67 -13.00
CA ASP A 206 -21.20 4.45 -12.17
C ASP A 206 -20.60 4.61 -10.76
N LEU A 207 -20.26 5.82 -10.32
CA LEU A 207 -19.65 6.01 -8.99
C LEU A 207 -20.63 6.39 -7.87
N MET A 208 -21.93 6.60 -8.17
CA MET A 208 -22.91 7.05 -7.16
C MET A 208 -23.83 5.95 -6.63
N LEU A 209 -23.81 4.74 -7.22
CA LEU A 209 -24.63 3.61 -6.76
C LEU A 209 -23.96 2.76 -5.67
N ILE A 210 -22.63 2.83 -5.51
CA ILE A 210 -21.92 1.99 -4.53
C ILE A 210 -21.99 2.57 -3.10
N TYR A 211 -22.12 3.89 -2.95
CA TYR A 211 -22.20 4.51 -1.63
C TYR A 211 -23.56 4.38 -0.93
N ASN A 212 -24.65 4.12 -1.68
CA ASN A 212 -25.99 4.01 -1.10
C ASN A 212 -26.35 2.60 -0.59
N VAL A 213 -25.65 1.54 -1.00
CA VAL A 213 -25.91 0.18 -0.51
C VAL A 213 -25.23 -0.09 0.83
N VAL A 214 -24.15 0.63 1.16
CA VAL A 214 -23.40 0.41 2.41
C VAL A 214 -24.05 1.09 3.62
N LEU A 215 -24.78 2.21 3.44
CA LEU A 215 -25.36 2.94 4.57
C LEU A 215 -26.68 2.34 5.08
N VAL A 216 -27.42 1.59 4.24
CA VAL A 216 -28.69 0.95 4.67
C VAL A 216 -28.46 -0.31 5.52
N ARG A 217 -27.23 -0.83 5.59
CA ARG A 217 -26.90 -1.98 6.46
C ARG A 217 -26.36 -1.61 7.85
N PHE A 218 -26.21 -0.33 8.17
CA PHE A 218 -25.75 0.11 9.50
C PHE A 218 -26.88 0.55 10.43
N ILE A 219 -28.14 0.45 9.99
CA ILE A 219 -29.32 0.72 10.83
C ILE A 219 -30.33 -0.42 10.62
N SER A 220 -30.03 -1.59 11.17
CA SER A 220 -31.04 -2.58 11.56
C SER A 220 -30.53 -3.44 12.70
#